data_AF-A0A7K3W7C6-F1
#
_entry.id   AF-A0A7K3W7C6-F1
#
_cell.length_a   1.000
_cell.length_b   1.000
_cell.length_c   1.000
_cell.angle_alpha   90.00
_cell.angle_beta   90.00
_cell.angle_gamma   90.00
#
_symmetry.space_group_name_H-M   'P 1'
#
loop_
_entity.id
_entity.type
_entity.pdbx_description
1 polymer ?
#
loop_
_entity_poly.entity_id
_entity_poly.type
_entity_poly.pdbx_seq_one_letter_code
_entity_poly.pdbx_strand_id
1 'polypeptide(L)'
;PFIWAALSLYWAQMASLIPGKARAEYGEARQFCPVCGSMPVSSMVQIGTTQGLRYLHCNLCETEWHVVRIKCSNCEQTRDLNYWSLENEDAAVKAESCGDCGTYLKILYQEKDPKVEAVADDLASLILDAKMEQEGFARSSINPFLFPGEGE
;
A
#
# COMPACT_ATOMS: atom_id res chain seq x y z
N PRO A 1 -12.49 7.50 12.44
CA PRO A 1 -11.18 7.11 13.01
C PRO A 1 -11.25 6.12 14.19
N PHE A 2 -12.01 6.39 15.26
CA PHE A 2 -12.00 5.55 16.48
C PHE A 2 -12.46 4.10 16.27
N ILE A 3 -13.51 3.90 15.46
CA ILE A 3 -14.01 2.56 15.13
C ILE A 3 -12.92 1.77 14.39
N TRP A 4 -12.29 2.38 13.39
CA TRP A 4 -11.23 1.72 12.64
C TRP A 4 -10.00 1.45 13.52
N ALA A 5 -9.61 2.37 14.41
CA ALA A 5 -8.52 2.13 15.36
C ALA A 5 -8.76 0.87 16.22
N ALA A 6 -9.99 0.70 16.74
CA ALA A 6 -10.36 -0.47 17.52
C ALA A 6 -10.35 -1.76 16.68
N LEU A 7 -10.86 -1.69 15.44
CA LEU A 7 -10.83 -2.81 14.51
C LEU A 7 -9.40 -3.20 14.13
N SER A 8 -8.55 -2.22 13.78
CA SER A 8 -7.16 -2.47 13.41
C SER A 8 -6.39 -3.13 14.55
N LEU A 9 -6.55 -2.63 15.78
CA LEU A 9 -5.92 -3.25 16.95
C LEU A 9 -6.38 -4.70 17.15
N TYR A 10 -7.69 -4.95 17.10
CA TYR A 10 -8.24 -6.29 17.25
C TYR A 10 -7.74 -7.25 16.17
N TRP A 11 -7.79 -6.84 14.90
CA TRP A 11 -7.37 -7.68 13.78
C TRP A 11 -5.87 -7.91 13.72
N ALA A 12 -5.05 -6.91 14.06
CA ALA A 12 -3.61 -7.08 14.20
C ALA A 12 -3.26 -8.08 15.31
N GLN A 13 -3.95 -8.01 16.46
CA GLN A 13 -3.79 -9.01 17.52
C GLN A 13 -4.19 -10.41 17.03
N MET A 14 -5.34 -10.55 16.37
CA MET A 14 -5.77 -11.84 15.84
C MET A 14 -4.79 -12.40 14.80
N ALA A 15 -4.26 -11.57 13.90
CA ALA A 15 -3.26 -11.95 12.92
C ALA A 15 -1.96 -12.44 13.59
N SER A 16 -1.51 -11.75 14.65
CA SER A 16 -0.30 -12.13 15.40
C SER A 16 -0.41 -13.47 16.13
N LEU A 17 -1.64 -13.91 16.42
CA LEU A 17 -1.94 -15.17 17.12
C LEU A 17 -2.12 -16.36 16.17
N ILE A 18 -2.09 -16.16 14.85
CA ILE A 18 -2.25 -17.26 13.88
C ILE A 18 -1.08 -18.23 14.04
N PRO A 19 -1.33 -19.50 14.42
CA PRO A 19 -0.27 -20.46 14.63
C PRO A 19 0.33 -20.94 13.31
N GLY A 20 1.66 -21.05 13.26
CA GLY A 20 2.39 -21.68 12.14
C GLY A 20 3.28 -20.71 11.37
N LYS A 21 3.85 -21.21 10.27
CA LYS A 21 4.61 -20.39 9.30
C LYS A 21 3.72 -20.16 8.10
N ALA A 22 3.41 -18.90 7.80
CA ALA A 22 2.72 -18.54 6.57
C ALA A 22 3.59 -18.94 5.37
N ARG A 23 2.99 -19.62 4.39
CA ARG A 23 3.64 -19.90 3.11
C ARG A 23 3.05 -18.98 2.07
N ALA A 24 3.89 -18.20 1.39
CA ALA A 24 3.45 -17.46 0.23
C ALA A 24 3.02 -18.46 -0.86
N GLU A 25 1.73 -18.48 -1.19
CA GLU A 25 1.24 -19.28 -2.32
C GLU A 25 1.67 -18.64 -3.65
N TYR A 26 2.17 -19.43 -4.58
CA TYR A 26 2.48 -18.90 -5.91
C TYR A 26 1.17 -18.70 -6.68
N GLY A 27 0.99 -17.54 -7.31
CA GLY A 27 -0.22 -17.24 -8.05
C GLY A 27 -0.50 -15.75 -8.18
N GLU A 28 -1.62 -15.47 -8.82
CA GLU A 28 -2.21 -14.14 -9.04
C GLU A 28 -3.22 -13.82 -7.91
N ALA A 29 -4.01 -12.77 -8.09
CA ALA A 29 -4.96 -12.21 -7.15
C ALA A 29 -4.34 -11.65 -5.84
N ARG A 30 -3.21 -10.93 -5.95
CA ARG A 30 -2.49 -10.37 -4.79
C ARG A 30 -3.00 -8.98 -4.34
N GLN A 31 -4.12 -8.51 -4.86
CA GLN A 31 -4.71 -7.22 -4.48
C GLN A 31 -5.30 -7.18 -3.05
N PHE A 32 -5.51 -8.35 -2.43
CA PHE A 32 -6.10 -8.46 -1.09
C PHE A 32 -5.15 -9.14 -0.10
N CYS A 33 -5.30 -8.74 1.17
CA CYS A 33 -4.57 -9.33 2.28
C CYS A 33 -4.90 -10.82 2.42
N PRO A 34 -3.89 -11.72 2.50
CA PRO A 34 -4.12 -13.15 2.61
C PRO A 34 -4.67 -13.58 3.98
N VAL A 35 -4.70 -12.68 4.96
CA VAL A 35 -5.16 -12.97 6.34
C VAL A 35 -6.60 -12.52 6.56
N CYS A 36 -6.94 -11.29 6.17
CA CYS A 36 -8.28 -10.72 6.44
C CYS A 36 -9.07 -10.34 5.18
N GLY A 37 -8.48 -10.46 3.98
CA GLY A 37 -9.13 -10.10 2.72
C GLY A 37 -9.26 -8.60 2.45
N SER A 38 -8.79 -7.73 3.36
CA SER A 38 -8.82 -6.28 3.15
C SER A 38 -7.80 -5.80 2.12
N MET A 39 -8.00 -4.58 1.62
CA MET A 39 -7.09 -3.91 0.69
C MET A 39 -5.82 -3.42 1.40
N PRO A 40 -4.71 -3.21 0.67
CA PRO A 40 -3.55 -2.55 1.25
C PRO A 40 -3.84 -1.07 1.52
N VAL A 41 -3.16 -0.47 2.51
CA VAL A 41 -3.10 1.00 2.65
C VAL A 41 -2.08 1.58 1.68
N SER A 42 -0.91 0.95 1.60
CA SER A 42 0.23 1.36 0.79
C SER A 42 1.14 0.16 0.50
N SER A 43 2.14 0.39 -0.36
CA SER A 43 3.21 -0.56 -0.64
C SER A 43 4.51 -0.10 0.02
N MET A 44 5.31 -1.03 0.52
CA MET A 44 6.62 -0.77 1.11
C MET A 44 7.71 -1.54 0.37
N VAL A 45 8.78 -0.86 0.02
CA VAL A 45 10.03 -1.44 -0.49
C VAL A 45 11.02 -1.46 0.67
N GLN A 46 11.25 -2.64 1.23
CA GLN A 46 11.97 -2.81 2.48
C GLN A 46 13.49 -2.88 2.28
N ILE A 47 14.24 -2.41 3.28
CA ILE A 47 15.68 -2.68 3.39
C ILE A 47 15.84 -4.03 4.11
N GLY A 48 16.47 -5.02 3.46
CA GLY A 48 16.70 -6.34 4.05
C GLY A 48 17.82 -7.13 3.38
N THR A 49 18.02 -8.38 3.80
CA THR A 49 19.03 -9.30 3.26
C THR A 49 18.88 -9.56 1.76
N THR A 50 17.67 -9.40 1.23
CA THR A 50 17.37 -9.36 -0.20
C THR A 50 16.93 -7.93 -0.51
N GLN A 51 17.83 -7.11 -1.05
CA GLN A 51 17.56 -5.68 -1.27
C GLN A 51 16.35 -5.47 -2.21
N GLY A 52 15.41 -4.62 -1.80
CA GLY A 52 14.40 -4.06 -2.68
C GLY A 52 13.17 -4.94 -2.93
N LEU A 53 12.86 -5.88 -2.02
CA LEU A 53 11.58 -6.59 -2.04
C LEU A 53 10.43 -5.65 -1.75
N ARG A 54 9.37 -5.79 -2.54
CA ARG A 54 8.13 -5.01 -2.41
C ARG A 54 7.10 -5.83 -1.66
N TYR A 55 6.54 -5.22 -0.61
CA TYR A 55 5.42 -5.73 0.15
C TYR A 55 4.25 -4.77 0.03
N LEU A 56 3.04 -5.30 0.09
CA LEU A 56 1.82 -4.55 0.35
C LEU A 56 1.53 -4.62 1.85
N HIS A 57 1.08 -3.51 2.44
CA HIS A 57 0.77 -3.41 3.86
C HIS A 57 -0.74 -3.33 4.05
N CYS A 58 -1.33 -4.24 4.83
CA CYS A 58 -2.78 -4.30 5.04
C CYS A 58 -3.29 -3.08 5.80
N ASN A 59 -4.40 -2.47 5.36
CA ASN A 59 -5.01 -1.34 6.06
C ASN A 59 -5.78 -1.70 7.36
N LEU A 60 -5.86 -2.99 7.70
CA LEU A 60 -6.67 -3.50 8.81
C LEU A 60 -5.82 -4.31 9.79
N CYS A 61 -5.20 -5.40 9.34
CA CYS A 61 -4.54 -6.37 10.23
C CYS A 61 -3.01 -6.28 10.26
N GLU A 62 -2.42 -5.22 9.68
CA GLU A 62 -0.96 -4.98 9.63
C GLU A 62 -0.15 -6.08 8.90
N THR A 63 -0.82 -7.07 8.29
CA THR A 63 -0.15 -8.14 7.56
C THR A 63 0.49 -7.58 6.31
N GLU A 64 1.76 -7.91 6.12
CA GLU A 64 2.51 -7.61 4.90
C GLU A 64 2.62 -8.85 4.00
N TRP A 65 2.45 -8.66 2.69
CA TRP A 65 2.64 -9.75 1.73
C TRP A 65 3.38 -9.28 0.48
N HIS A 66 4.24 -10.16 -0.03
CA HIS A 66 5.10 -9.86 -1.16
C HIS A 66 4.31 -9.75 -2.47
N VAL A 67 4.65 -8.73 -3.26
CA VAL A 67 4.22 -8.56 -4.66
C VAL A 67 5.43 -8.24 -5.52
N VAL A 68 5.46 -8.76 -6.74
CA VAL A 68 6.55 -8.49 -7.68
C VAL A 68 6.60 -7.00 -8.01
N ARG A 69 7.79 -6.41 -7.94
CA ARG A 69 8.02 -4.95 -8.04
C ARG A 69 7.54 -4.30 -9.34
N ILE A 70 7.43 -5.07 -10.42
CA ILE A 70 7.00 -4.60 -11.74
C ILE A 70 5.56 -4.98 -12.09
N LYS A 71 4.72 -5.28 -11.08
CA LYS A 71 3.28 -5.56 -11.25
C LYS A 71 2.44 -4.50 -10.56
N CYS A 72 1.35 -4.08 -11.23
CA CYS A 72 0.29 -3.32 -10.60
C CYS A 72 -0.25 -4.09 -9.39
N SER A 73 -0.35 -3.44 -8.23
CA SER A 73 -0.93 -4.06 -7.02
C SER A 73 -2.43 -4.34 -7.11
N ASN A 74 -3.12 -3.82 -8.13
CA ASN A 74 -4.57 -3.93 -8.30
C ASN A 74 -4.96 -4.91 -9.42
N CYS A 75 -4.52 -4.67 -10.67
CA CYS A 75 -4.89 -5.49 -11.84
C CYS A 75 -3.79 -6.46 -12.31
N GLU A 76 -2.64 -6.46 -11.65
CA GLU A 76 -1.45 -7.29 -11.95
C GLU A 76 -0.80 -7.13 -13.32
N GLN A 77 -1.24 -6.16 -14.12
CA GLN A 77 -0.58 -5.82 -15.36
C GLN A 77 0.77 -5.14 -15.10
N THR A 78 1.69 -5.26 -16.06
CA THR A 78 3.06 -4.73 -15.96
C THR A 78 3.39 -3.67 -17.00
N ARG A 79 2.47 -3.38 -17.93
CA ARG A 79 2.80 -2.64 -19.16
C ARG A 79 2.86 -1.13 -18.95
N ASP A 80 1.92 -0.57 -18.20
CA ASP A 80 1.73 0.87 -18.07
C ASP A 80 1.81 1.30 -16.60
N LEU A 81 3.00 1.15 -16.00
CA LEU A 81 3.28 1.54 -14.62
C LEU A 81 4.15 2.80 -14.60
N ASN A 82 3.70 3.84 -13.88
CA ASN A 82 4.41 5.10 -13.73
C ASN A 82 4.60 5.44 -12.25
N TYR A 83 5.69 6.14 -11.92
CA TYR A 83 6.02 6.52 -10.54
C TYR A 83 6.08 8.04 -10.41
N TRP A 84 5.35 8.58 -9.44
CA TRP A 84 5.14 10.01 -9.25
C TRP A 84 5.63 10.46 -7.89
N SER A 85 6.29 11.60 -7.82
CA SER A 85 6.78 12.23 -6.59
C SER A 85 6.59 13.74 -6.68
N LEU A 86 6.28 14.39 -5.55
CA LEU A 86 6.12 15.85 -5.51
C LEU A 86 7.45 16.62 -5.50
N GLU A 87 8.50 16.03 -4.90
CA GLU A 87 9.79 16.68 -4.71
C GLU A 87 10.76 16.34 -5.83
N ASN A 88 11.26 15.10 -5.84
CA ASN A 88 12.27 14.61 -6.78
C ASN A 88 12.27 13.07 -6.82
N GLU A 89 13.09 12.50 -7.71
CA GLU A 89 13.20 11.04 -7.89
C GLU A 89 13.72 10.29 -6.65
N ASP A 90 14.33 10.97 -5.69
CA ASP A 90 14.83 10.37 -4.44
C ASP A 90 13.82 10.38 -3.30
N ALA A 91 12.59 10.88 -3.53
CA ALA A 91 11.53 10.90 -2.51
C ALA A 91 11.24 9.50 -1.95
N ALA A 92 11.10 9.43 -0.62
CA ALA A 92 10.76 8.20 0.09
C ALA A 92 9.33 7.74 -0.17
N VAL A 93 8.40 8.67 -0.41
CA VAL A 93 7.00 8.39 -0.75
C VAL A 93 6.74 8.75 -2.20
N LYS A 94 6.23 7.79 -2.98
CA LYS A 94 5.81 7.96 -4.37
C LYS A 94 4.42 7.39 -4.58
N ALA A 95 3.79 7.70 -5.70
CA ALA A 95 2.60 7.01 -6.18
C ALA A 95 2.98 6.12 -7.37
N GLU A 96 2.62 4.84 -7.33
CA GLU A 96 2.65 3.95 -8.49
C GLU A 96 1.28 4.02 -9.16
N SER A 97 1.20 4.57 -10.37
CA SER A 97 -0.03 4.59 -11.16
C SER A 97 0.00 3.52 -12.25
N CYS A 98 -1.19 3.04 -12.61
CA CYS A 98 -1.38 2.01 -13.62
C CYS A 98 -2.37 2.49 -14.68
N GLY A 99 -1.91 2.68 -15.92
CA GLY A 99 -2.78 3.09 -17.02
C GLY A 99 -3.74 1.98 -17.50
N ASP A 100 -3.44 0.71 -17.22
CA ASP A 100 -4.32 -0.41 -17.59
C ASP A 100 -5.63 -0.43 -16.80
N CYS A 101 -5.60 -0.03 -15.52
CA CYS A 101 -6.80 -0.02 -14.66
C CYS A 101 -7.18 1.38 -14.15
N GLY A 102 -6.41 2.42 -14.50
CA GLY A 102 -6.67 3.80 -14.09
C GLY A 102 -6.56 4.02 -12.59
N THR A 103 -5.79 3.20 -11.87
CA THR A 103 -5.62 3.33 -10.41
C THR A 103 -4.19 3.65 -10.00
N TYR A 104 -4.03 4.15 -8.77
CA TYR A 104 -2.73 4.28 -8.12
C TYR A 104 -2.72 3.74 -6.69
N LEU A 105 -1.52 3.39 -6.24
CA LEU A 105 -1.20 3.07 -4.85
C LEU A 105 0.09 3.77 -4.46
N LYS A 106 0.16 4.34 -3.24
CA LYS A 106 1.43 4.87 -2.75
C LYS A 106 2.43 3.77 -2.45
N ILE A 107 3.68 4.01 -2.81
CA ILE A 107 4.82 3.13 -2.59
C ILE A 107 5.91 3.89 -1.82
N LEU A 108 6.35 3.29 -0.72
CA LEU A 108 7.25 3.87 0.25
C LEU A 108 8.58 3.13 0.23
N TYR A 109 9.69 3.86 0.19
CA TYR A 109 11.03 3.29 0.06
C TYR A 109 11.82 3.47 1.36
N GLN A 110 11.97 2.38 2.12
CA GLN A 110 12.75 2.41 3.36
C GLN A 110 14.23 2.77 3.11
N GLU A 111 14.77 2.46 1.92
CA GLU A 111 16.13 2.85 1.53
C GLU A 111 16.35 4.37 1.60
N LYS A 112 15.33 5.16 1.27
CA LYS A 112 15.38 6.62 1.28
C LYS A 112 15.08 7.19 2.66
N ASP A 113 14.13 6.59 3.37
CA ASP A 113 13.86 6.89 4.78
C ASP A 113 13.59 5.60 5.57
N PRO A 114 14.53 5.14 6.42
CA PRO A 114 14.36 3.93 7.22
C PRO A 114 13.23 3.99 8.25
N LYS A 115 12.69 5.17 8.53
CA LYS A 115 11.60 5.38 9.49
C LYS A 115 10.23 5.52 8.84
N VAL A 116 10.16 5.39 7.51
CA VAL A 116 8.90 5.51 6.78
C VAL A 116 7.91 4.43 7.24
N GLU A 117 6.67 4.84 7.48
CA GLU A 117 5.59 4.06 8.06
C GLU A 117 4.38 4.04 7.12
N ALA A 118 3.83 2.86 6.87
CA ALA A 118 2.87 2.60 5.80
C ALA A 118 1.59 3.43 5.91
N VAL A 119 1.08 3.67 7.13
CA VAL A 119 -0.17 4.37 7.38
C VAL A 119 0.06 5.86 7.60
N ALA A 120 1.08 6.22 8.38
CA ALA A 120 1.38 7.58 8.78
C ALA A 120 1.90 8.42 7.60
N ASP A 121 2.85 7.89 6.82
CA ASP A 121 3.41 8.64 5.69
C ASP A 121 2.47 8.65 4.48
N ASP A 122 1.58 7.66 4.37
CA ASP A 122 0.44 7.75 3.46
C ASP A 122 -0.49 8.91 3.85
N LEU A 123 -0.80 9.08 5.15
CA LEU A 123 -1.61 10.19 5.64
C LEU A 123 -0.86 11.53 5.58
N ALA A 124 0.46 11.56 5.72
CA ALA A 124 1.27 12.78 5.66
C ALA A 124 1.42 13.33 4.23
N SER A 125 1.09 12.53 3.22
CA SER A 125 1.33 12.83 1.80
C SER A 125 0.05 13.04 0.99
N LEU A 126 -1.01 13.62 1.57
CA LEU A 126 -2.32 13.83 0.89
C LEU A 126 -2.24 14.73 -0.35
N ILE A 127 -1.25 15.62 -0.41
CA ILE A 127 -1.01 16.47 -1.58
C ILE A 127 -0.70 15.60 -2.81
N LEU A 128 -0.03 14.46 -2.60
CA LEU A 128 0.25 13.52 -3.69
C LEU A 128 -1.04 12.84 -4.17
N ASP A 129 -1.97 12.50 -3.29
CA ASP A 129 -3.30 11.98 -3.68
C ASP A 129 -4.05 12.99 -4.54
N ALA A 130 -4.10 14.26 -4.12
CA ALA A 130 -4.75 15.32 -4.88
C ALA A 130 -4.13 15.52 -6.27
N LYS A 131 -2.81 15.36 -6.38
CA LYS A 131 -2.11 15.40 -7.68
C LYS A 131 -2.51 14.20 -8.55
N MET A 132 -2.57 12.99 -7.98
CA MET A 132 -2.98 11.80 -8.73
C MET A 132 -4.42 11.87 -9.23
N GLU A 133 -5.33 12.43 -8.44
CA GLU A 133 -6.71 12.69 -8.86
C GLU A 133 -6.78 13.68 -10.03
N GLN A 134 -5.98 14.75 -10.01
CA GLN A 134 -5.88 15.70 -11.14
C GLN A 134 -5.38 15.05 -12.43
N GLU A 135 -4.49 14.06 -12.31
CA GLU A 135 -4.02 13.25 -13.44
C GLU A 135 -5.03 12.16 -13.87
N GLY A 136 -6.18 12.06 -13.20
CA GLY A 136 -7.28 11.17 -13.56
C GLY A 136 -7.16 9.73 -13.02
N PHE A 137 -6.29 9.49 -12.04
CA PHE A 137 -6.16 8.17 -11.42
C PHE A 137 -7.02 8.05 -10.15
N ALA A 138 -7.72 6.92 -10.02
CA ALA A 138 -8.45 6.58 -8.80
C ALA A 138 -7.56 5.85 -7.79
N ARG A 139 -7.77 6.07 -6.49
CA ARG A 139 -7.00 5.38 -5.47
C ARG A 139 -7.48 3.93 -5.31
N SER A 140 -6.56 2.95 -5.36
CA SER A 140 -6.89 1.53 -5.13
C SER A 140 -6.76 1.09 -3.67
N SER A 141 -6.72 2.04 -2.73
CA SER A 141 -6.59 1.79 -1.29
C SER A 141 -7.48 2.73 -0.49
N ILE A 142 -7.62 2.44 0.80
CA ILE A 142 -8.25 3.34 1.76
C ILE A 142 -7.35 3.45 2.99
N ASN A 143 -7.11 4.68 3.46
CA ASN A 143 -6.38 4.90 4.70
C ASN A 143 -7.33 4.72 5.89
N PRO A 144 -6.96 3.91 6.90
CA PRO A 144 -7.78 3.63 8.08
C PRO A 144 -8.24 4.87 8.87
N PHE A 145 -7.50 5.97 8.77
CA PHE A 145 -7.74 7.20 9.53
C PHE A 145 -8.24 8.36 8.68
N LEU A 146 -8.37 8.18 7.36
CA LEU A 146 -8.90 9.17 6.44
C LEU A 146 -9.90 8.53 5.49
N PHE A 147 -11.19 8.72 5.79
CA PHE A 147 -12.26 8.31 4.90
C PHE A 147 -12.59 9.46 3.95
N PRO A 148 -12.88 9.18 2.67
CA PRO A 148 -13.41 10.18 1.76
C PRO A 148 -14.64 10.82 2.43
N GLY A 149 -14.68 12.16 2.48
CA GLY A 149 -15.87 12.86 2.93
C GLY A 149 -17.04 12.57 2.00
N GLU A 150 -18.27 12.57 2.51
CA GLU A 150 -19.44 12.70 1.65
C GLU A 150 -19.31 14.06 0.94
N GLY A 151 -19.08 14.05 -0.37
CA GLY A 151 -19.07 15.27 -1.17
C GLY A 151 -20.43 15.94 -1.10
N GLU A 152 -20.46 17.23 -0.78
CA GLU A 152 -21.57 18.13 -1.12
C GLU A 152 -21.54 18.46 -2.62
#